data_AF-A0A090XDL0-F1
#
_entry.id   AF-A0A090XDL0-F1
#
_cell.length_a   1.000
_cell.length_b   1.000
_cell.length_c   1.000
_cell.angle_alpha   90.00
_cell.angle_beta   90.00
_cell.angle_gamma   90.00
#
_symmetry.space_group_name_H-M   'P 1'
#
loop_
_entity.id
_entity.type
_entity.pdbx_description
1 polymer ?
#
loop_
_entity_poly.entity_id
_entity_poly.type
_entity_poly.pdbx_seq_one_letter_code
_entity_poly.pdbx_strand_id
1 'polypeptide(L)'
;MRLLSAIAYLVLTVATAASGLRLGVSNHDLHLETRELTGFFVFLDAPPNDTVNVEVTVPEGADVVDFPGGRSFSREGRGQLRGLNLTAKKAGHATVVLNTSVSSIDTKDAFVRVSVLKMSWINVVSSVFGWIYFVAWSVSFYPQIFLNWKRKSVVGLSFDFIGLNLTGFLAYSFFNIGMFFSKDVQAEYLLQHPTGVIPVEINDIVFGIHASFATFITVLQCCFYERQDQRVSLPARVLLGVIWTGAVVFGIVTVAGGNPHSPWLTYLYFFSYSKLVITLIKYIPQAFLNFRRKSTVGWSIGNILLDFTGGSLSMLQIFLIAYNYEDWSSLFGKLYQVWPGFHQHLLRPPVHESALCALPATRLPSQRRTLMKRRCLGTMCTSS
;
A
#
# COMPACT_ATOMS: atom_id res chain seq x y z
N MET A 1 12.06 14.06 -44.75
CA MET A 1 12.00 15.42 -44.16
C MET A 1 10.57 15.97 -44.06
N ARG A 2 9.82 16.20 -45.15
CA ARG A 2 8.48 16.85 -45.07
C ARG A 2 7.45 16.17 -44.15
N LEU A 3 7.51 14.84 -43.97
CA LEU A 3 6.65 14.12 -43.03
C LEU A 3 7.00 14.39 -41.56
N LEU A 4 8.30 14.51 -41.23
CA LEU A 4 8.75 14.84 -39.87
C LEU A 4 8.41 16.28 -39.49
N SER A 5 8.50 17.23 -40.43
CA SER A 5 8.03 18.60 -40.19
C SER A 5 6.51 18.68 -40.06
N ALA A 6 5.75 17.86 -40.77
CA ALA A 6 4.29 17.78 -40.63
C ALA A 6 3.87 17.15 -39.29
N ILE A 7 4.56 16.11 -38.82
CA ILE A 7 4.34 15.52 -37.49
C ILE A 7 4.74 16.53 -36.40
N ALA A 8 5.86 17.24 -36.54
CA ALA A 8 6.27 18.29 -35.61
C ALA A 8 5.24 19.43 -35.56
N TYR A 9 4.72 19.88 -36.71
CA TYR A 9 3.64 20.88 -36.74
C TYR A 9 2.35 20.33 -36.13
N LEU A 10 1.98 19.07 -36.38
CA LEU A 10 0.77 18.46 -35.82
C LEU A 10 0.87 18.37 -34.29
N VAL A 11 2.01 17.90 -33.76
CA VAL A 11 2.31 17.88 -32.32
C VAL A 11 2.29 19.30 -31.73
N LEU A 12 2.83 20.29 -32.43
CA LEU A 12 2.79 21.69 -31.99
C LEU A 12 1.36 22.27 -32.00
N THR A 13 0.54 21.94 -33.01
CA THR A 13 -0.86 22.41 -33.09
C THR A 13 -1.79 21.69 -32.11
N VAL A 14 -1.54 20.42 -31.80
CA VAL A 14 -2.24 19.69 -30.73
C VAL A 14 -1.82 20.24 -29.36
N ALA A 15 -0.57 20.65 -29.18
CA ALA A 15 -0.13 21.37 -27.97
C ALA A 15 -0.77 22.77 -27.82
N THR A 16 -1.25 23.39 -28.90
CA THR A 16 -2.03 24.65 -28.83
C THR A 16 -3.54 24.45 -28.61
N ALA A 17 -4.02 23.21 -28.55
CA ALA A 17 -5.43 22.91 -28.26
C ALA A 17 -5.66 22.79 -26.74
N ALA A 18 -6.00 23.92 -26.12
CA ALA A 18 -6.46 24.04 -24.72
C ALA A 18 -5.47 23.66 -23.61
N SER A 19 -4.37 24.41 -23.47
CA SER A 19 -3.58 24.48 -22.23
C SER A 19 -3.90 25.76 -21.46
N GLY A 20 -4.53 25.63 -20.28
CA GLY A 20 -4.58 26.72 -19.30
C GLY A 20 -3.18 27.08 -18.79
N LEU A 21 -3.02 28.23 -18.12
CA LEU A 21 -1.75 28.55 -17.48
C LEU A 21 -1.42 27.46 -16.45
N ARG A 22 -0.14 27.07 -16.35
CA ARG A 22 0.33 26.03 -15.42
C ARG A 22 1.35 26.58 -14.45
N LEU A 23 1.19 26.22 -13.17
CA LEU A 23 2.13 26.53 -12.10
C LEU A 23 2.95 25.28 -11.78
N GLY A 24 4.26 25.35 -12.02
CA GLY A 24 5.20 24.24 -11.81
C GLY A 24 6.23 24.56 -10.73
N VAL A 25 6.80 23.50 -10.16
CA VAL A 25 7.87 23.56 -9.16
C VAL A 25 9.07 22.76 -9.62
N SER A 26 10.28 23.25 -9.34
CA SER A 26 11.53 22.60 -9.78
C SER A 26 11.74 21.19 -9.21
N ASN A 27 11.39 20.99 -7.93
CA ASN A 27 11.51 19.72 -7.22
C ASN A 27 10.18 19.43 -6.51
N HIS A 28 9.62 18.23 -6.68
CA HIS A 28 8.43 17.79 -5.93
C HIS A 28 8.78 17.11 -4.60
N ASP A 29 10.04 16.71 -4.40
CA ASP A 29 10.52 16.04 -3.19
C ASP A 29 11.78 16.74 -2.69
N LEU A 30 11.81 17.09 -1.39
CA LEU A 30 12.94 17.67 -0.68
C LEU A 30 13.22 16.86 0.58
N HIS A 31 14.47 16.46 0.77
CA HIS A 31 14.97 15.80 1.97
C HIS A 31 15.92 16.75 2.69
N LEU A 32 15.66 17.03 3.97
CA LEU A 32 16.38 18.05 4.76
C LEU A 32 16.76 17.53 6.13
N GLU A 33 17.94 17.90 6.62
CA GLU A 33 18.28 17.71 8.02
C GLU A 33 17.69 18.85 8.88
N THR A 34 17.43 18.57 10.16
CA THR A 34 16.80 19.56 11.04
C THR A 34 17.70 20.80 11.20
N ARG A 35 17.13 22.01 11.03
CA ARG A 35 17.80 23.33 10.93
C ARG A 35 18.47 23.66 9.60
N GLU A 36 18.36 22.80 8.59
CA GLU A 36 18.84 23.12 7.25
C GLU A 36 17.96 24.19 6.58
N LEU A 37 18.59 25.10 5.83
CA LEU A 37 17.94 26.11 4.99
C LEU A 37 18.18 25.76 3.53
N THR A 38 17.11 25.49 2.79
CA THR A 38 17.15 25.22 1.35
C THR A 38 16.04 25.98 0.65
N GLY A 39 15.93 25.83 -0.67
CA GLY A 39 14.83 26.44 -1.42
C GLY A 39 14.49 25.68 -2.69
N PHE A 40 13.27 25.89 -3.17
CA PHE A 40 12.79 25.40 -4.46
C PHE A 40 12.38 26.57 -5.35
N PHE A 41 12.45 26.37 -6.67
CA PHE A 41 12.06 27.39 -7.63
C PHE A 41 10.65 27.15 -8.15
N VAL A 42 9.86 28.21 -8.23
CA VAL A 42 8.49 28.20 -8.78
C VAL A 42 8.49 28.88 -10.15
N PHE A 43 7.88 28.23 -11.15
CA PHE A 43 7.77 28.72 -12.52
C PHE A 43 6.32 28.71 -13.02
N LEU A 44 6.05 29.54 -14.03
CA LEU A 44 4.82 29.55 -14.81
C LEU A 44 5.17 29.26 -16.26
N ASP A 45 4.46 28.33 -16.90
CA ASP A 45 4.74 27.90 -18.28
C ASP A 45 4.49 29.00 -19.33
N ALA A 46 3.62 29.96 -19.00
CA ALA A 46 3.29 31.11 -19.85
C ALA A 46 3.21 32.40 -19.01
N PRO A 47 3.48 33.59 -19.59
CA PRO A 47 3.22 34.84 -18.90
C PRO A 47 1.73 34.98 -18.60
N PRO A 48 1.33 35.33 -17.36
CA PRO A 48 -0.07 35.61 -17.06
C PRO A 48 -0.48 36.96 -17.67
N ASN A 49 -1.77 37.09 -18.04
CA ASN A 49 -2.34 38.37 -18.47
C ASN A 49 -2.54 39.35 -17.29
N ASP A 50 -2.77 38.81 -16.09
CA ASP A 50 -3.04 39.56 -14.86
C ASP A 50 -1.95 39.32 -13.81
N THR A 51 -1.95 40.13 -12.75
CA THR A 51 -1.14 39.91 -11.54
C THR A 51 -1.55 38.62 -10.84
N VAL A 52 -0.66 37.62 -10.83
CA VAL A 52 -0.92 36.35 -10.12
C VAL A 52 -0.33 36.43 -8.72
N ASN A 53 -1.18 36.38 -7.69
CA ASN A 53 -0.73 36.15 -6.32
C ASN A 53 -0.65 34.64 -6.10
N VAL A 54 0.54 34.16 -5.73
CA VAL A 54 0.79 32.79 -5.30
C VAL A 54 0.83 32.77 -3.77
N GLU A 55 0.04 31.88 -3.16
CA GLU A 55 0.01 31.65 -1.72
C GLU A 55 0.53 30.25 -1.40
N VAL A 56 1.50 30.19 -0.49
CA VAL A 56 2.13 28.98 0.02
C VAL A 56 1.32 28.48 1.22
N THR A 57 0.55 27.43 1.00
CA THR A 57 -0.18 26.72 2.06
C THR A 57 0.56 25.46 2.47
N VAL A 58 0.46 25.08 3.75
CA VAL A 58 1.03 23.83 4.26
C VAL A 58 -0.09 23.05 4.94
N PRO A 59 -0.94 22.33 4.16
CA PRO A 59 -2.07 21.58 4.70
C PRO A 59 -1.64 20.47 5.68
N GLU A 60 -0.46 19.88 5.50
CA GLU A 60 0.08 18.81 6.33
C GLU A 60 1.47 19.21 6.84
N GLY A 61 1.75 19.05 8.14
CA GLY A 61 3.07 19.30 8.72
C GLY A 61 3.47 20.78 8.86
N ALA A 62 2.51 21.68 9.12
CA ALA A 62 2.78 23.12 9.27
C ALA A 62 3.73 23.52 10.42
N ASP A 63 4.05 22.61 11.34
CA ASP A 63 5.05 22.77 12.41
C ASP A 63 6.47 22.30 12.02
N VAL A 64 6.59 21.53 10.93
CA VAL A 64 7.82 20.91 10.42
C VAL A 64 8.68 21.90 9.65
N VAL A 65 8.05 22.80 8.87
CA VAL A 65 8.72 23.75 7.96
C VAL A 65 8.34 25.20 8.24
N ASP A 66 9.27 26.13 8.01
CA ASP A 66 9.05 27.57 8.10
C ASP A 66 9.52 28.31 6.83
N PHE A 67 8.91 29.46 6.53
CA PHE A 67 9.15 30.23 5.31
C PHE A 67 9.63 31.65 5.66
N PRO A 68 10.95 31.85 5.86
CA PRO A 68 11.50 33.14 6.28
C PRO A 68 11.30 34.28 5.27
N GLY A 69 11.03 33.96 3.99
CA GLY A 69 10.71 34.92 2.94
C GLY A 69 9.23 35.35 2.86
N GLY A 70 8.39 34.88 3.79
CA GLY A 70 6.93 35.06 3.73
C GLY A 70 6.21 33.98 2.92
N ARG A 71 4.89 33.86 3.14
CA ARG A 71 4.04 32.80 2.55
C ARG A 71 3.26 33.23 1.30
N SER A 72 3.38 34.48 0.86
CA SER A 72 2.68 34.95 -0.33
C SER A 72 3.56 35.84 -1.19
N PHE A 73 3.35 35.79 -2.50
CA PHE A 73 4.05 36.68 -3.43
C PHE A 73 3.24 36.96 -4.69
N SER A 74 3.24 38.22 -5.11
CA SER A 74 2.73 38.65 -6.41
C SER A 74 3.75 38.39 -7.50
N ARG A 75 3.27 38.04 -8.69
CA ARG A 75 4.09 37.80 -9.89
C ARG A 75 3.53 38.57 -11.09
N GLU A 76 4.37 39.45 -11.61
CA GLU A 76 4.18 40.17 -12.88
C GLU A 76 5.22 39.67 -13.88
N GLY A 77 4.80 39.21 -15.05
CA GLY A 77 5.70 38.96 -16.18
C GLY A 77 6.33 37.57 -16.33
N ARG A 78 7.14 37.46 -17.39
CA ARG A 78 7.50 36.24 -18.12
C ARG A 78 8.69 35.49 -17.49
N GLY A 79 8.58 34.16 -17.36
CA GLY A 79 9.72 33.23 -17.31
C GLY A 79 10.66 33.23 -16.10
N GLN A 80 10.54 34.16 -15.14
CA GLN A 80 11.50 34.23 -14.03
C GLN A 80 11.27 33.12 -12.98
N LEU A 81 12.29 32.30 -12.70
CA LEU A 81 12.30 31.35 -11.59
C LEU A 81 12.39 32.12 -10.27
N ARG A 82 11.36 32.02 -9.41
CA ARG A 82 11.44 32.59 -8.05
C ARG A 82 11.80 31.50 -7.06
N GLY A 83 12.94 31.66 -6.38
CA GLY A 83 13.31 30.80 -5.26
C GLY A 83 12.47 31.12 -4.02
N LEU A 84 11.85 30.09 -3.44
CA LEU A 84 11.26 30.11 -2.12
C LEU A 84 12.21 29.39 -1.17
N ASN A 85 12.76 30.12 -0.20
CA ASN A 85 13.56 29.52 0.86
C ASN A 85 12.64 28.96 1.95
N LEU A 86 12.94 27.76 2.41
CA LEU A 86 12.33 27.11 3.57
C LEU A 86 13.41 26.72 4.60
N THR A 87 13.00 26.69 5.86
CA THR A 87 13.81 26.23 6.98
C THR A 87 13.18 24.97 7.58
N ALA A 88 13.96 23.91 7.71
CA ALA A 88 13.56 22.71 8.43
C ALA A 88 13.55 22.96 9.94
N LYS A 89 12.36 23.05 10.55
CA LYS A 89 12.19 23.42 11.97
C LYS A 89 12.17 22.22 12.91
N LYS A 90 11.54 21.13 12.50
CA LYS A 90 11.32 19.89 13.27
C LYS A 90 11.33 18.72 12.30
N ALA A 91 11.72 17.53 12.75
CA ALA A 91 11.61 16.31 11.96
C ALA A 91 10.13 15.91 11.74
N GLY A 92 9.82 15.40 10.56
CA GLY A 92 8.45 15.17 10.10
C GLY A 92 8.34 15.15 8.59
N HIS A 93 7.12 14.86 8.11
CA HIS A 93 6.73 15.05 6.72
C HIS A 93 5.79 16.26 6.64
N ALA A 94 5.99 17.12 5.64
CA ALA A 94 5.12 18.25 5.35
C ALA A 94 4.82 18.32 3.85
N THR A 95 3.58 18.63 3.51
CA THR A 95 3.17 18.87 2.12
C THR A 95 2.94 20.36 1.95
N VAL A 96 3.75 20.99 1.11
CA VAL A 96 3.66 22.40 0.74
C VAL A 96 2.88 22.48 -0.58
N VAL A 97 1.79 23.24 -0.61
CA VAL A 97 0.91 23.40 -1.78
C VAL A 97 0.81 24.88 -2.15
N LEU A 98 1.07 25.18 -3.43
CA LEU A 98 1.03 26.53 -3.99
C LEU A 98 -0.33 26.78 -4.63
N ASN A 99 -1.11 27.68 -4.03
CA ASN A 99 -2.40 28.11 -4.57
C ASN A 99 -2.24 29.45 -5.30
N THR A 100 -3.15 29.72 -6.24
CA THR A 100 -3.18 30.98 -7.01
C THR A 100 -4.49 31.73 -6.77
N SER A 101 -4.43 33.07 -6.74
CA SER A 101 -5.62 33.93 -6.72
C SER A 101 -6.50 33.80 -7.96
N VAL A 102 -5.95 33.25 -9.05
CA VAL A 102 -6.63 33.06 -10.34
C VAL A 102 -6.94 31.58 -10.51
N SER A 103 -8.23 31.25 -10.69
CA SER A 103 -8.74 29.86 -10.79
C SER A 103 -8.60 29.23 -12.18
N SER A 104 -8.18 29.98 -13.20
CA SER A 104 -7.87 29.48 -14.54
C SER A 104 -6.45 28.92 -14.68
N ILE A 105 -5.69 28.84 -13.58
CA ILE A 105 -4.35 28.27 -13.50
C ILE A 105 -4.43 26.84 -12.96
N ASP A 106 -3.86 25.88 -13.69
CA ASP A 106 -3.73 24.48 -13.27
C ASP A 106 -2.60 24.35 -12.24
N THR A 107 -2.96 24.05 -10.99
CA THR A 107 -2.07 23.93 -9.83
C THR A 107 -1.84 22.48 -9.39
N LYS A 108 -2.27 21.48 -10.17
CA LYS A 108 -2.19 20.05 -9.79
C LYS A 108 -0.76 19.57 -9.50
N ASP A 109 0.22 20.10 -10.24
CA ASP A 109 1.63 19.77 -10.08
C ASP A 109 2.38 20.79 -9.19
N ALA A 110 1.65 21.70 -8.53
CA ALA A 110 2.19 22.83 -7.77
C ALA A 110 2.40 22.51 -6.28
N PHE A 111 2.94 21.32 -5.98
CA PHE A 111 3.23 20.88 -4.61
C PHE A 111 4.68 20.41 -4.42
N VAL A 112 5.13 20.44 -3.17
CA VAL A 112 6.44 19.95 -2.72
C VAL A 112 6.25 19.16 -1.43
N ARG A 113 6.71 17.92 -1.41
CA ARG A 113 6.82 17.08 -0.20
C ARG A 113 8.17 17.33 0.43
N VAL A 114 8.15 17.77 1.69
CA VAL A 114 9.35 18.03 2.48
C VAL A 114 9.44 16.97 3.56
N SER A 115 10.51 16.17 3.52
CA SER A 115 10.80 15.14 4.51
C SER A 115 12.00 15.59 5.34
N VAL A 116 11.73 16.03 6.57
CA VAL A 116 12.76 16.49 7.51
C VAL A 116 13.18 15.36 8.44
N LEU A 117 14.47 15.06 8.45
CA LEU A 117 15.09 14.04 9.30
C LEU A 117 15.88 14.68 10.46
N LYS A 118 16.00 13.95 11.58
CA LYS A 118 16.81 14.40 12.73
C LYS A 118 18.30 14.30 12.49
N MET A 119 18.75 13.17 11.96
CA MET A 119 20.16 12.81 11.86
C MET A 119 20.42 11.99 10.58
N SER A 120 21.30 12.48 9.71
CA SER A 120 21.62 11.81 8.45
C SER A 120 22.18 10.40 8.62
N TRP A 121 22.98 10.16 9.67
CA TRP A 121 23.59 8.84 9.92
C TRP A 121 22.57 7.74 10.26
N ILE A 122 21.41 8.08 10.86
CA ILE A 122 20.36 7.09 11.14
C ILE A 122 19.76 6.57 9.83
N ASN A 123 19.65 7.42 8.81
CA ASN A 123 19.18 7.00 7.49
C ASN A 123 20.19 6.03 6.84
N VAL A 124 21.50 6.28 6.98
CA VAL A 124 22.54 5.36 6.51
C VAL A 124 22.47 4.01 7.23
N VAL A 125 22.33 4.00 8.57
CA VAL A 125 22.19 2.75 9.35
C VAL A 125 20.91 1.99 8.97
N SER A 126 19.81 2.71 8.77
CA SER A 126 18.55 2.16 8.23
C SER A 126 18.76 1.50 6.86
N SER A 127 19.44 2.17 5.92
CA SER A 127 19.78 1.60 4.62
C SER A 127 20.69 0.37 4.71
N VAL A 128 21.64 0.35 5.64
CA VAL A 128 22.51 -0.82 5.87
C VAL A 128 21.70 -2.01 6.38
N PHE A 129 20.80 -1.83 7.35
CA PHE A 129 19.87 -2.89 7.74
C PHE A 129 18.96 -3.31 6.58
N GLY A 130 18.53 -2.36 5.76
CA GLY A 130 17.92 -2.53 4.43
C GLY A 130 18.56 -3.64 3.61
N TRP A 131 19.83 -3.43 3.25
CA TRP A 131 20.60 -4.38 2.45
C TRP A 131 20.84 -5.71 3.16
N ILE A 132 21.05 -5.72 4.47
CA ILE A 132 21.29 -6.97 5.22
C ILE A 132 20.03 -7.86 5.21
N TYR A 133 18.83 -7.33 5.47
CA TYR A 133 17.63 -8.17 5.40
C TYR A 133 17.28 -8.59 3.97
N PHE A 134 17.51 -7.72 2.98
CA PHE A 134 17.28 -8.04 1.57
C PHE A 134 18.17 -9.23 1.13
N VAL A 135 19.44 -9.22 1.51
CA VAL A 135 20.36 -10.34 1.26
C VAL A 135 19.95 -11.58 2.07
N ALA A 136 19.59 -11.43 3.36
CA ALA A 136 19.17 -12.56 4.19
C ALA A 136 17.95 -13.30 3.61
N TRP A 137 16.91 -12.57 3.22
CA TRP A 137 15.73 -13.14 2.55
C TRP A 137 16.06 -13.69 1.15
N SER A 138 16.91 -13.02 0.37
CA SER A 138 17.29 -13.53 -0.96
C SER A 138 18.08 -14.83 -0.87
N VAL A 139 18.88 -15.01 0.20
CA VAL A 139 19.69 -16.21 0.43
C VAL A 139 18.91 -17.34 1.12
N SER A 140 17.82 -17.06 1.85
CA SER A 140 17.09 -18.06 2.67
C SER A 140 16.56 -19.26 1.86
N PHE A 141 16.21 -19.06 0.59
CA PHE A 141 15.73 -20.11 -0.31
C PHE A 141 16.78 -21.20 -0.63
N TYR A 142 18.05 -20.82 -0.82
CA TYR A 142 19.10 -21.73 -1.32
C TYR A 142 19.39 -22.91 -0.38
N PRO A 143 19.48 -22.74 0.96
CA PRO A 143 19.62 -23.86 1.90
C PRO A 143 18.60 -24.99 1.71
N GLN A 144 17.33 -24.71 1.39
CA GLN A 144 16.34 -25.76 1.13
C GLN A 144 16.56 -26.44 -0.23
N ILE A 145 16.82 -25.64 -1.28
CA ILE A 145 17.11 -26.15 -2.64
C ILE A 145 18.33 -27.07 -2.61
N PHE A 146 19.39 -26.68 -1.91
CA PHE A 146 20.61 -27.46 -1.73
C PHE A 146 20.36 -28.73 -0.90
N LEU A 147 19.61 -28.65 0.21
CA LEU A 147 19.27 -29.81 1.03
C LEU A 147 18.50 -30.88 0.23
N ASN A 148 17.51 -30.45 -0.55
CA ASN A 148 16.75 -31.30 -1.45
C ASN A 148 17.67 -31.95 -2.51
N TRP A 149 18.53 -31.15 -3.15
CA TRP A 149 19.46 -31.63 -4.18
C TRP A 149 20.50 -32.62 -3.62
N LYS A 150 21.01 -32.39 -2.41
CA LYS A 150 21.99 -33.27 -1.74
C LYS A 150 21.35 -34.59 -1.31
N ARG A 151 20.10 -34.56 -0.83
CA ARG A 151 19.37 -35.75 -0.34
C ARG A 151 18.65 -36.53 -1.44
N LYS A 152 18.44 -35.94 -2.63
CA LYS A 152 17.57 -36.47 -3.71
C LYS A 152 16.17 -36.87 -3.24
N SER A 153 15.73 -36.25 -2.15
CA SER A 153 14.51 -36.59 -1.42
C SER A 153 13.96 -35.32 -0.78
N VAL A 154 12.67 -35.08 -0.98
CA VAL A 154 11.91 -33.98 -0.37
C VAL A 154 11.16 -34.43 0.89
N VAL A 155 11.40 -35.67 1.35
CA VAL A 155 10.75 -36.24 2.54
C VAL A 155 11.02 -35.37 3.77
N GLY A 156 9.93 -34.84 4.32
CA GLY A 156 9.86 -33.93 5.46
C GLY A 156 9.64 -32.44 5.12
N LEU A 157 9.62 -32.07 3.83
CA LEU A 157 9.20 -30.75 3.38
C LEU A 157 7.70 -30.76 3.06
N SER A 158 6.92 -29.84 3.65
CA SER A 158 5.47 -29.79 3.47
C SER A 158 5.10 -29.19 2.11
N PHE A 159 4.34 -29.92 1.30
CA PHE A 159 3.94 -29.45 -0.03
C PHE A 159 2.95 -28.28 0.06
N ASP A 160 2.17 -28.21 1.14
CA ASP A 160 1.32 -27.06 1.48
C ASP A 160 2.17 -25.80 1.66
N PHE A 161 3.28 -25.90 2.42
CA PHE A 161 4.21 -24.78 2.63
C PHE A 161 4.78 -24.29 1.29
N ILE A 162 5.19 -25.18 0.39
CA ILE A 162 5.75 -24.78 -0.90
C ILE A 162 4.68 -24.13 -1.80
N GLY A 163 3.49 -24.76 -1.93
CA GLY A 163 2.41 -24.24 -2.78
C GLY A 163 1.89 -22.88 -2.32
N LEU A 164 1.80 -22.67 -1.00
CA LEU A 164 1.49 -21.37 -0.39
C LEU A 164 2.61 -20.35 -0.65
N ASN A 165 3.88 -20.69 -0.44
CA ASN A 165 4.99 -19.78 -0.74
C ASN A 165 5.00 -19.37 -2.22
N LEU A 166 4.88 -20.31 -3.17
CA LEU A 166 4.91 -19.99 -4.60
C LEU A 166 3.76 -19.04 -4.97
N THR A 167 2.54 -19.34 -4.53
CA THR A 167 1.38 -18.47 -4.78
C THR A 167 1.56 -17.09 -4.15
N GLY A 168 2.15 -17.02 -2.94
CA GLY A 168 2.49 -15.76 -2.29
C GLY A 168 3.51 -14.94 -3.06
N PHE A 169 4.63 -15.54 -3.46
CA PHE A 169 5.67 -14.81 -4.20
C PHE A 169 5.21 -14.40 -5.61
N LEU A 170 4.39 -15.21 -6.28
CA LEU A 170 3.73 -14.82 -7.53
C LEU A 170 2.79 -13.63 -7.32
N ALA A 171 1.91 -13.67 -6.30
CA ALA A 171 1.01 -12.56 -5.97
C ALA A 171 1.77 -11.26 -5.64
N TYR A 172 2.84 -11.35 -4.86
CA TYR A 172 3.72 -10.22 -4.56
C TYR A 172 4.43 -9.70 -5.83
N SER A 173 4.87 -10.59 -6.71
CA SER A 173 5.47 -10.20 -8.00
C SER A 173 4.47 -9.47 -8.90
N PHE A 174 3.25 -10.00 -9.04
CA PHE A 174 2.19 -9.36 -9.82
C PHE A 174 1.83 -7.97 -9.28
N PHE A 175 1.71 -7.82 -7.95
CA PHE A 175 1.47 -6.51 -7.33
C PHE A 175 2.58 -5.51 -7.68
N ASN A 176 3.84 -5.84 -7.39
CA ASN A 176 4.96 -4.89 -7.58
C ASN A 176 5.22 -4.60 -9.06
N ILE A 177 5.20 -5.61 -9.95
CA ILE A 177 5.37 -5.42 -11.40
C ILE A 177 4.23 -4.56 -11.95
N GLY A 178 2.97 -4.86 -11.60
CA GLY A 178 1.81 -4.11 -12.07
C GLY A 178 1.84 -2.64 -11.62
N MET A 179 2.14 -2.40 -10.35
CA MET A 179 2.19 -1.06 -9.75
C MET A 179 3.37 -0.22 -10.26
N PHE A 180 4.52 -0.85 -10.55
CA PHE A 180 5.72 -0.15 -11.03
C PHE A 180 5.72 0.15 -12.53
N PHE A 181 5.21 -0.76 -13.37
CA PHE A 181 5.25 -0.58 -14.83
C PHE A 181 3.98 0.03 -15.43
N SER A 182 2.81 -0.13 -14.80
CA SER A 182 1.56 0.40 -15.37
C SER A 182 1.29 1.84 -14.93
N LYS A 183 1.34 2.76 -15.89
CA LYS A 183 0.97 4.17 -15.69
C LYS A 183 -0.50 4.35 -15.31
N ASP A 184 -1.38 3.48 -15.81
CA ASP A 184 -2.81 3.54 -15.50
C ASP A 184 -3.06 3.19 -14.02
N VAL A 185 -2.39 2.16 -13.51
CA VAL A 185 -2.44 1.80 -12.08
C VAL A 185 -1.85 2.92 -11.23
N GLN A 186 -0.75 3.55 -11.66
CA GLN A 186 -0.17 4.70 -10.96
C GLN A 186 -1.12 5.90 -10.92
N ALA A 187 -1.81 6.19 -12.02
CA ALA A 187 -2.85 7.22 -12.06
C ALA A 187 -4.04 6.86 -11.13
N GLU A 188 -4.54 5.63 -11.17
CA GLU A 188 -5.58 5.14 -10.25
C GLU A 188 -5.15 5.27 -8.76
N TYR A 189 -3.89 4.99 -8.45
CA TYR A 189 -3.34 5.12 -7.10
C TYR A 189 -3.21 6.59 -6.66
N LEU A 190 -2.67 7.45 -7.52
CA LEU A 190 -2.51 8.88 -7.23
C LEU A 190 -3.86 9.62 -7.17
N LEU A 191 -4.90 9.13 -7.85
CA LEU A 191 -6.27 9.63 -7.66
C LEU A 191 -6.83 9.34 -6.25
N GLN A 192 -6.44 8.21 -5.64
CA GLN A 192 -6.80 7.87 -4.25
C GLN A 192 -5.86 8.50 -3.22
N HIS A 193 -4.62 8.77 -3.61
CA HIS A 193 -3.57 9.34 -2.76
C HIS A 193 -2.87 10.51 -3.49
N PRO A 194 -3.48 11.70 -3.56
CA PRO A 194 -2.97 12.83 -4.37
C PRO A 194 -1.57 13.31 -3.99
N THR A 195 -1.22 13.20 -2.70
CA THR A 195 0.10 13.53 -2.16
C THR A 195 1.01 12.30 -2.00
N GLY A 196 0.50 11.10 -2.32
CA GLY A 196 1.21 9.83 -2.14
C GLY A 196 2.42 9.67 -3.06
N VAL A 197 3.33 8.80 -2.66
CA VAL A 197 4.41 8.25 -3.49
C VAL A 197 4.03 6.81 -3.83
N ILE A 198 4.35 6.35 -5.05
CA ILE A 198 4.09 4.95 -5.45
C ILE A 198 4.86 4.01 -4.51
N PRO A 199 4.19 3.10 -3.78
CA PRO A 199 4.78 2.39 -2.64
C PRO A 199 5.52 1.10 -3.06
N VAL A 200 6.29 1.15 -4.15
CA VAL A 200 6.99 -0.01 -4.74
C VAL A 200 8.36 0.39 -5.27
N GLU A 201 9.39 -0.30 -4.80
CA GLU A 201 10.77 -0.09 -5.22
C GLU A 201 11.28 -1.21 -6.14
N ILE A 202 12.37 -0.95 -6.88
CA ILE A 202 12.97 -1.92 -7.81
C ILE A 202 13.44 -3.19 -7.07
N ASN A 203 13.91 -3.07 -5.83
CA ASN A 203 14.27 -4.23 -4.99
C ASN A 203 13.09 -5.17 -4.74
N ASP A 204 11.87 -4.67 -4.62
CA ASP A 204 10.68 -5.50 -4.36
C ASP A 204 10.34 -6.37 -5.58
N ILE A 205 10.52 -5.81 -6.78
CA ILE A 205 10.34 -6.53 -8.05
C ILE A 205 11.40 -7.62 -8.19
N VAL A 206 12.68 -7.27 -8.01
CA VAL A 206 13.80 -8.22 -8.12
C VAL A 206 13.66 -9.34 -7.09
N PHE A 207 13.34 -8.99 -5.84
CA PHE A 207 13.10 -9.96 -4.77
C PHE A 207 11.91 -10.87 -5.08
N GLY A 208 10.78 -10.32 -5.53
CA GLY A 208 9.58 -11.09 -5.87
C GLY A 208 9.83 -12.12 -6.97
N ILE A 209 10.48 -11.69 -8.06
CA ILE A 209 10.84 -12.57 -9.19
C ILE A 209 11.82 -13.66 -8.74
N HIS A 210 12.88 -13.29 -8.01
CA HIS A 210 13.88 -14.23 -7.48
C HIS A 210 13.24 -15.27 -6.55
N ALA A 211 12.45 -14.83 -5.58
CA ALA A 211 11.76 -15.70 -4.62
C ALA A 211 10.75 -16.64 -5.32
N SER A 212 10.03 -16.13 -6.33
CA SER A 212 9.13 -16.96 -7.16
C SER A 212 9.89 -18.03 -7.91
N PHE A 213 11.02 -17.68 -8.54
CA PHE A 213 11.87 -18.61 -9.30
C PHE A 213 12.53 -19.67 -8.39
N ALA A 214 13.10 -19.25 -7.26
CA ALA A 214 13.70 -20.16 -6.28
C ALA A 214 12.67 -21.13 -5.66
N THR A 215 11.45 -20.64 -5.41
CA THR A 215 10.35 -21.51 -4.95
C THR A 215 9.86 -22.43 -6.07
N PHE A 216 9.84 -21.99 -7.32
CA PHE A 216 9.50 -22.83 -8.48
C PHE A 216 10.52 -23.97 -8.69
N ILE A 217 11.83 -23.71 -8.52
CA ILE A 217 12.85 -24.77 -8.48
C ILE A 217 12.52 -25.80 -7.37
N THR A 218 12.08 -25.33 -6.20
CA THR A 218 11.68 -26.21 -5.09
C THR A 218 10.44 -27.04 -5.44
N VAL A 219 9.46 -26.49 -6.19
CA VAL A 219 8.33 -27.24 -6.73
C VAL A 219 8.78 -28.32 -7.72
N LEU A 220 9.69 -28.00 -8.66
CA LEU A 220 10.25 -28.98 -9.58
C LEU A 220 10.96 -30.12 -8.83
N GLN A 221 11.73 -29.82 -7.78
CA GLN A 221 12.32 -30.82 -6.91
C GLN A 221 11.27 -31.75 -6.27
N CYS A 222 10.11 -31.23 -5.88
CA CYS A 222 9.00 -32.06 -5.35
C CYS A 222 8.27 -32.90 -6.40
N CYS A 223 8.43 -32.58 -7.69
CA CYS A 223 7.96 -33.41 -8.79
C CYS A 223 8.93 -34.56 -9.13
N PHE A 224 10.24 -34.32 -9.05
CA PHE A 224 11.28 -35.26 -9.50
C PHE A 224 11.94 -36.10 -8.39
N TYR A 225 11.98 -35.65 -7.14
CA TYR A 225 12.66 -36.35 -6.03
C TYR A 225 11.71 -37.21 -5.22
N GLU A 226 12.28 -38.12 -4.42
CA GLU A 226 11.50 -39.01 -3.56
C GLU A 226 10.63 -38.19 -2.58
N ARG A 227 9.32 -38.44 -2.64
CA ARG A 227 8.29 -37.72 -1.86
C ARG A 227 7.47 -38.60 -0.92
N GLN A 228 7.57 -39.92 -1.05
CA GLN A 228 6.69 -40.89 -0.36
C GLN A 228 5.20 -40.51 -0.55
N ASP A 229 4.34 -40.74 0.44
CA ASP A 229 2.91 -40.40 0.38
C ASP A 229 2.59 -38.93 0.67
N GLN A 230 3.57 -38.03 0.62
CA GLN A 230 3.32 -36.60 0.80
C GLN A 230 2.50 -36.02 -0.36
N ARG A 231 1.38 -35.38 -0.02
CA ARG A 231 0.45 -34.72 -0.95
C ARG A 231 0.04 -33.36 -0.37
N VAL A 232 -0.44 -32.46 -1.23
CA VAL A 232 -1.04 -31.19 -0.79
C VAL A 232 -2.37 -31.49 -0.08
N SER A 233 -2.53 -30.99 1.14
CA SER A 233 -3.71 -31.21 1.97
C SER A 233 -4.99 -30.64 1.32
N LEU A 234 -6.16 -31.14 1.74
CA LEU A 234 -7.43 -30.59 1.26
C LEU A 234 -7.60 -29.09 1.61
N PRO A 235 -7.32 -28.62 2.85
CA PRO A 235 -7.41 -27.19 3.17
C PRO A 235 -6.49 -26.33 2.31
N ALA A 236 -5.24 -26.75 2.07
CA ALA A 236 -4.32 -26.02 1.22
C ALA A 236 -4.79 -25.99 -0.24
N ARG A 237 -5.31 -27.10 -0.78
CA ARG A 237 -5.90 -27.13 -2.14
C ARG A 237 -7.13 -26.23 -2.27
N VAL A 238 -8.03 -26.23 -1.27
CA VAL A 238 -9.21 -25.36 -1.26
C VAL A 238 -8.78 -23.89 -1.23
N LEU A 239 -7.88 -23.51 -0.32
CA LEU A 239 -7.40 -22.14 -0.21
C LEU A 239 -6.71 -21.67 -1.50
N LEU A 240 -5.80 -22.46 -2.06
CA LEU A 240 -5.15 -22.15 -3.34
C LEU A 240 -6.17 -22.04 -4.46
N GLY A 241 -7.17 -22.93 -4.50
CA GLY A 241 -8.28 -22.87 -5.45
C GLY A 241 -9.13 -21.61 -5.32
N VAL A 242 -9.41 -21.15 -4.11
CA VAL A 242 -10.12 -19.88 -3.85
C VAL A 242 -9.28 -18.68 -4.30
N ILE A 243 -7.98 -18.64 -4.00
CA ILE A 243 -7.10 -17.52 -4.40
C ILE A 243 -6.98 -17.45 -5.93
N TRP A 244 -6.72 -18.56 -6.60
CA TRP A 244 -6.56 -18.57 -8.07
C TRP A 244 -7.89 -18.40 -8.82
N THR A 245 -8.99 -18.98 -8.34
CA THR A 245 -10.33 -18.70 -8.90
C THR A 245 -10.73 -17.24 -8.66
N GLY A 246 -10.42 -16.69 -7.48
CA GLY A 246 -10.60 -15.27 -7.17
C GLY A 246 -9.82 -14.37 -8.12
N ALA A 247 -8.54 -14.67 -8.39
CA ALA A 247 -7.74 -13.95 -9.37
C ALA A 247 -8.38 -13.95 -10.77
N VAL A 248 -8.92 -15.08 -11.23
CA VAL A 248 -9.64 -15.15 -12.51
C VAL A 248 -10.92 -14.31 -12.49
N VAL A 249 -11.74 -14.41 -11.43
CA VAL A 249 -12.99 -13.64 -11.31
C VAL A 249 -12.73 -12.14 -11.25
N PHE A 250 -11.81 -11.69 -10.39
CA PHE A 250 -11.44 -10.26 -10.31
C PHE A 250 -10.82 -9.77 -11.63
N GLY A 251 -10.01 -10.58 -12.32
CA GLY A 251 -9.48 -10.25 -13.64
C GLY A 251 -10.57 -10.07 -14.69
N ILE A 252 -11.57 -10.95 -14.72
CA ILE A 252 -12.74 -10.83 -15.62
C ILE A 252 -13.55 -9.57 -15.29
N VAL A 253 -13.84 -9.30 -14.01
CA VAL A 253 -14.57 -8.11 -13.56
C VAL A 253 -13.83 -6.82 -13.92
N THR A 254 -12.50 -6.81 -13.78
CA THR A 254 -11.61 -5.70 -14.16
C THR A 254 -11.70 -5.41 -15.65
N VAL A 255 -11.56 -6.44 -16.50
CA VAL A 255 -11.64 -6.30 -17.96
C VAL A 255 -13.05 -5.93 -18.43
N ALA A 256 -14.09 -6.39 -17.74
CA ALA A 256 -15.49 -6.05 -18.02
C ALA A 256 -15.90 -4.66 -17.53
N GLY A 257 -14.99 -3.86 -16.93
CA GLY A 257 -15.28 -2.51 -16.45
C GLY A 257 -16.10 -2.45 -15.15
N GLY A 258 -16.12 -3.53 -14.37
CA GLY A 258 -16.97 -3.64 -13.17
C GLY A 258 -16.63 -2.68 -12.02
N ASN A 259 -15.43 -2.09 -12.01
CA ASN A 259 -15.11 -0.90 -11.20
C ASN A 259 -14.72 0.24 -12.16
N PRO A 260 -15.57 1.27 -12.34
CA PRO A 260 -15.30 2.35 -13.30
C PRO A 260 -14.28 3.39 -12.81
N HIS A 261 -13.82 3.33 -11.55
CA HIS A 261 -12.91 4.33 -10.97
C HIS A 261 -11.49 3.82 -10.73
N SER A 262 -11.31 2.54 -10.40
CA SER A 262 -9.99 1.94 -10.15
C SER A 262 -9.93 0.44 -10.45
N PRO A 263 -10.22 0.02 -11.70
CA PRO A 263 -10.31 -1.39 -12.07
C PRO A 263 -8.99 -2.15 -11.84
N TRP A 264 -7.85 -1.60 -12.27
CA TRP A 264 -6.58 -2.33 -12.22
C TRP A 264 -5.95 -2.34 -10.82
N LEU A 265 -6.04 -1.23 -10.10
CA LEU A 265 -5.54 -1.12 -8.72
C LEU A 265 -6.31 -2.05 -7.77
N THR A 266 -7.63 -2.18 -7.95
CA THR A 266 -8.45 -3.17 -7.20
C THR A 266 -7.95 -4.60 -7.42
N TYR A 267 -7.59 -4.93 -8.67
CA TYR A 267 -7.08 -6.26 -9.01
C TYR A 267 -5.70 -6.53 -8.41
N LEU A 268 -4.79 -5.55 -8.39
CA LEU A 268 -3.50 -5.70 -7.73
C LEU A 268 -3.64 -5.80 -6.21
N TYR A 269 -4.54 -5.03 -5.58
CA TYR A 269 -4.81 -5.16 -4.15
C TYR A 269 -5.32 -6.55 -3.75
N PHE A 270 -6.11 -7.25 -4.59
CA PHE A 270 -6.47 -8.65 -4.36
C PHE A 270 -5.22 -9.55 -4.18
N PHE A 271 -4.19 -9.39 -5.01
CA PHE A 271 -2.93 -10.13 -4.86
C PHE A 271 -2.15 -9.72 -3.60
N SER A 272 -2.13 -8.43 -3.26
CA SER A 272 -1.49 -7.93 -2.02
C SER A 272 -2.14 -8.55 -0.77
N TYR A 273 -3.47 -8.51 -0.66
CA TYR A 273 -4.18 -9.15 0.46
C TYR A 273 -4.00 -10.68 0.48
N SER A 274 -4.02 -11.34 -0.68
CA SER A 274 -3.75 -12.78 -0.79
C SER A 274 -2.35 -13.14 -0.28
N LYS A 275 -1.33 -12.32 -0.61
CA LYS A 275 0.04 -12.45 -0.09
C LYS A 275 0.11 -12.26 1.43
N LEU A 276 -0.62 -11.29 2.00
CA LEU A 276 -0.68 -11.11 3.45
C LEU A 276 -1.26 -12.34 4.15
N VAL A 277 -2.42 -12.84 3.72
CA VAL A 277 -3.06 -14.05 4.27
C VAL A 277 -2.12 -15.26 4.19
N ILE A 278 -1.51 -15.50 3.03
CA ILE A 278 -0.51 -16.56 2.84
C ILE A 278 0.66 -16.43 3.81
N THR A 279 1.17 -15.21 4.01
CA THR A 279 2.37 -14.98 4.84
C THR A 279 2.12 -15.31 6.32
N LEU A 280 0.90 -15.09 6.82
CA LEU A 280 0.50 -15.45 8.18
C LEU A 280 0.40 -16.97 8.39
N ILE A 281 -0.17 -17.70 7.44
CA ILE A 281 -0.52 -19.13 7.61
C ILE A 281 0.53 -20.10 7.06
N LYS A 282 1.42 -19.68 6.16
CA LYS A 282 2.29 -20.59 5.38
C LYS A 282 3.10 -21.58 6.24
N TYR A 283 3.54 -21.17 7.44
CA TYR A 283 4.35 -22.02 8.33
C TYR A 283 3.54 -23.08 9.10
N ILE A 284 2.21 -22.91 9.25
CA ILE A 284 1.37 -23.81 10.06
C ILE A 284 1.43 -25.27 9.55
N PRO A 285 1.28 -25.56 8.24
CA PRO A 285 1.37 -26.94 7.73
C PRO A 285 2.74 -27.59 7.96
N GLN A 286 3.83 -26.82 7.92
CA GLN A 286 5.18 -27.34 8.16
C GLN A 286 5.43 -27.61 9.64
N ALA A 287 4.99 -26.70 10.53
CA ALA A 287 5.06 -26.91 11.96
C ALA A 287 4.26 -28.16 12.39
N PHE A 288 3.06 -28.35 11.84
CA PHE A 288 2.23 -29.52 12.07
C PHE A 288 2.88 -30.81 11.53
N LEU A 289 3.48 -30.79 10.33
CA LEU A 289 4.21 -31.94 9.78
C LEU A 289 5.39 -32.34 10.67
N ASN A 290 6.18 -31.37 11.13
CA ASN A 290 7.30 -31.60 12.06
C ASN A 290 6.80 -32.18 13.39
N PHE A 291 5.69 -31.64 13.93
CA PHE A 291 5.08 -32.13 15.17
C PHE A 291 4.55 -33.57 15.06
N ARG A 292 3.99 -33.97 13.90
CA ARG A 292 3.55 -35.35 13.65
C ARG A 292 4.73 -36.31 13.45
N ARG A 293 5.77 -35.90 12.73
CA ARG A 293 6.97 -36.72 12.45
C ARG A 293 7.95 -36.79 13.62
N LYS A 294 7.81 -35.91 14.64
CA LYS A 294 8.78 -35.71 15.74
C LYS A 294 10.22 -35.47 15.23
N SER A 295 10.34 -34.90 14.02
CA SER A 295 11.61 -34.73 13.32
C SER A 295 11.53 -33.59 12.31
N THR A 296 12.57 -32.76 12.29
CA THR A 296 12.80 -31.70 11.30
C THR A 296 13.63 -32.15 10.10
N VAL A 297 14.08 -33.42 10.06
CA VAL A 297 14.83 -33.99 8.92
C VAL A 297 13.94 -33.94 7.67
N GLY A 298 14.35 -33.12 6.71
CA GLY A 298 13.51 -32.69 5.58
C GLY A 298 13.59 -31.19 5.30
N TRP A 299 13.74 -30.40 6.35
CA TRP A 299 13.47 -28.98 6.32
C TRP A 299 14.70 -28.18 6.78
N SER A 300 15.07 -27.16 6.01
CA SER A 300 16.21 -26.31 6.33
C SER A 300 15.86 -25.35 7.45
N ILE A 301 16.42 -25.58 8.63
CA ILE A 301 16.35 -24.65 9.77
C ILE A 301 17.03 -23.32 9.39
N GLY A 302 18.10 -23.35 8.59
CA GLY A 302 18.81 -22.15 8.12
C GLY A 302 17.96 -21.21 7.27
N ASN A 303 17.04 -21.73 6.47
CA ASN A 303 16.04 -20.93 5.75
C ASN A 303 15.19 -20.11 6.75
N ILE A 304 14.72 -20.75 7.81
CA ILE A 304 13.85 -20.13 8.83
C ILE A 304 14.59 -19.12 9.69
N LEU A 305 15.85 -19.39 10.04
CA LEU A 305 16.69 -18.44 10.76
C LEU A 305 16.95 -17.19 9.91
N LEU A 306 17.26 -17.34 8.62
CA LEU A 306 17.45 -16.21 7.70
C LEU A 306 16.16 -15.42 7.48
N ASP A 307 15.00 -16.09 7.32
CA ASP A 307 13.69 -15.44 7.23
C ASP A 307 13.36 -14.63 8.50
N PHE A 308 13.65 -15.17 9.68
CA PHE A 308 13.45 -14.52 10.98
C PHE A 308 14.42 -13.34 11.21
N THR A 309 15.70 -13.51 10.86
CA THR A 309 16.70 -12.43 10.89
C THR A 309 16.27 -11.30 9.96
N GLY A 310 15.85 -11.60 8.73
CA GLY A 310 15.36 -10.60 7.78
C GLY A 310 14.15 -9.84 8.31
N GLY A 311 13.14 -10.54 8.85
CA GLY A 311 11.96 -9.92 9.46
C GLY A 311 12.29 -9.04 10.68
N SER A 312 13.22 -9.48 11.53
CA SER A 312 13.65 -8.73 12.71
C SER A 312 14.39 -7.44 12.33
N LEU A 313 15.29 -7.51 11.34
CA LEU A 313 16.04 -6.36 10.84
C LEU A 313 15.16 -5.37 10.06
N SER A 314 14.19 -5.86 9.27
CA SER A 314 13.20 -5.01 8.60
C SER A 314 12.31 -4.26 9.62
N MET A 315 11.91 -4.92 10.72
CA MET A 315 11.18 -4.24 11.80
C MET A 315 12.04 -3.16 12.48
N LEU A 316 13.32 -3.44 12.76
CA LEU A 316 14.27 -2.46 13.32
C LEU A 316 14.48 -1.26 12.38
N GLN A 317 14.59 -1.48 11.07
CA GLN A 317 14.66 -0.41 10.08
C GLN A 317 13.43 0.51 10.16
N ILE A 318 12.21 -0.06 10.19
CA ILE A 318 10.97 0.71 10.29
C ILE A 318 10.92 1.55 11.59
N PHE A 319 11.37 0.99 12.72
CA PHE A 319 11.52 1.73 13.98
C PHE A 319 12.54 2.87 13.89
N LEU A 320 13.70 2.67 13.25
CA LEU A 320 14.70 3.71 13.05
C LEU A 320 14.19 4.85 12.16
N ILE A 321 13.45 4.54 11.11
CA ILE A 321 12.80 5.54 10.23
C ILE A 321 11.76 6.34 11.02
N ALA A 322 10.83 5.67 11.73
CA ALA A 322 9.83 6.35 12.55
C ALA A 322 10.44 7.25 13.64
N TYR A 323 11.56 6.83 14.25
CA TYR A 323 12.30 7.66 15.19
C TYR A 323 12.94 8.90 14.53
N ASN A 324 13.52 8.74 13.33
CA ASN A 324 14.26 9.79 12.62
C ASN A 324 13.34 10.86 12.00
N TYR A 325 12.13 10.48 11.59
CA TYR A 325 11.11 11.38 11.02
C TYR A 325 9.98 11.74 12.02
N GLU A 326 10.01 11.25 13.26
CA GLU A 326 8.93 11.37 14.27
C GLU A 326 7.55 10.79 13.87
N ASP A 327 7.44 10.14 12.71
CA ASP A 327 6.19 9.57 12.19
C ASP A 327 5.87 8.19 12.79
N TRP A 328 5.63 8.19 14.10
CA TRP A 328 5.07 7.03 14.81
C TRP A 328 3.65 6.71 14.36
N SER A 329 2.91 7.72 13.91
CA SER A 329 1.55 7.61 13.37
C SER A 329 1.45 6.68 12.17
N SER A 330 2.39 6.73 11.23
CA SER A 330 2.45 5.83 10.06
C SER A 330 2.83 4.41 10.45
N LEU A 331 3.77 4.24 11.39
CA LEU A 331 4.17 2.93 11.91
C LEU A 331 2.99 2.23 12.60
N PHE A 332 2.36 2.89 13.58
CA PHE A 332 1.22 2.32 14.29
C PHE A 332 -0.04 2.29 13.42
N GLY A 333 -0.27 3.27 12.54
CA GLY A 333 -1.40 3.29 11.62
C GLY A 333 -1.40 2.09 10.67
N LYS A 334 -0.24 1.72 10.12
CA LYS A 334 -0.08 0.49 9.32
C LYS A 334 -0.36 -0.77 10.15
N LEU A 335 0.08 -0.82 11.41
CA LEU A 335 -0.20 -1.92 12.33
C LEU A 335 -1.71 -2.01 12.70
N TYR A 336 -2.35 -0.87 12.96
CA TYR A 336 -3.75 -0.71 13.35
C TYR A 336 -4.73 -0.66 12.16
N GLN A 337 -4.28 -0.68 10.90
CA GLN A 337 -5.16 -0.92 9.74
C GLN A 337 -5.15 -2.40 9.33
N VAL A 338 -4.04 -3.11 9.54
CA VAL A 338 -3.96 -4.57 9.32
C VAL A 338 -4.88 -5.34 10.28
N TRP A 339 -5.12 -4.83 11.50
CA TRP A 339 -5.96 -5.50 12.50
C TRP A 339 -7.49 -5.41 12.24
N PRO A 340 -8.10 -4.24 11.94
CA PRO A 340 -9.54 -4.10 11.71
C PRO A 340 -9.99 -4.59 10.34
N GLY A 341 -9.10 -4.66 9.34
CA GLY A 341 -9.40 -5.31 8.05
C GLY A 341 -9.84 -6.77 8.21
N PHE A 342 -9.36 -7.44 9.28
CA PHE A 342 -9.79 -8.79 9.65
C PHE A 342 -11.13 -8.80 10.43
N HIS A 343 -11.49 -7.70 11.09
CA HIS A 343 -12.68 -7.62 11.94
C HIS A 343 -13.92 -7.12 11.17
N GLN A 344 -13.73 -6.23 10.19
CA GLN A 344 -14.82 -5.55 9.48
C GLN A 344 -15.51 -6.40 8.39
N HIS A 345 -15.08 -7.64 8.19
CA HIS A 345 -15.72 -8.62 7.31
C HIS A 345 -16.31 -9.85 8.02
N LEU A 346 -16.17 -9.96 9.35
CA LEU A 346 -16.72 -11.08 10.15
C LEU A 346 -17.89 -10.69 11.06
N LEU A 347 -18.22 -9.39 11.18
CA LEU A 347 -19.30 -8.89 12.05
C LEU A 347 -20.19 -7.81 11.39
N ARG A 348 -20.51 -7.95 10.10
CA ARG A 348 -21.78 -7.41 9.58
C ARG A 348 -22.80 -8.54 9.54
N PRO A 349 -23.81 -8.59 10.44
CA PRO A 349 -24.96 -9.45 10.20
C PRO A 349 -25.65 -8.99 8.89
N PRO A 350 -26.23 -9.91 8.11
CA PRO A 350 -26.99 -9.53 6.93
C PRO A 350 -28.19 -8.68 7.38
N VAL A 351 -28.21 -7.42 6.95
CA VAL A 351 -29.42 -6.60 7.04
C VAL A 351 -30.39 -7.20 6.02
N HIS A 352 -31.37 -7.96 6.53
CA HIS A 352 -32.49 -8.40 5.71
C HIS A 352 -33.20 -7.17 5.14
N GLU A 353 -33.25 -7.07 3.81
CA GLU A 353 -34.18 -6.17 3.14
C GLU A 353 -35.61 -6.64 3.40
N SER A 354 -36.31 -5.92 4.27
CA SER A 354 -37.73 -6.08 4.52
C SER A 354 -38.55 -5.54 3.35
N ALA A 355 -38.55 -6.25 2.22
CA ALA A 355 -39.47 -5.99 1.13
C ALA A 355 -40.88 -6.51 1.51
N LEU A 356 -41.76 -5.64 2.04
CA LEU A 356 -43.20 -5.90 2.12
C LEU A 356 -44.04 -4.62 2.29
N CYS A 357 -45.01 -4.47 1.38
CA CYS A 357 -46.17 -3.56 1.42
C CYS A 357 -45.94 -2.04 1.42
N ALA A 358 -46.03 -1.45 0.23
CA ALA A 358 -46.52 -0.09 0.04
C ALA A 358 -48.02 -0.07 -0.31
N LEU A 359 -48.72 1.00 0.11
CA LEU A 359 -50.08 1.41 -0.29
C LEU A 359 -51.29 0.62 0.31
N PRO A 360 -52.51 1.22 0.37
CA PRO A 360 -52.79 2.45 1.14
C PRO A 360 -54.15 2.42 1.89
N ALA A 361 -54.30 3.13 3.02
CA ALA A 361 -55.62 3.39 3.59
C ALA A 361 -55.73 4.74 4.33
N THR A 362 -56.80 5.46 4.01
CA THR A 362 -57.13 6.82 4.45
C THR A 362 -57.81 6.90 5.83
N ARG A 363 -57.66 8.09 6.45
CA ARG A 363 -58.65 8.82 7.29
C ARG A 363 -58.90 8.47 8.79
N LEU A 364 -58.85 9.57 9.55
CA LEU A 364 -59.60 9.96 10.77
C LEU A 364 -58.96 9.76 12.18
N PRO A 365 -59.28 10.64 13.17
CA PRO A 365 -58.40 10.88 14.31
C PRO A 365 -59.05 10.73 15.71
N SER A 366 -58.20 10.91 16.72
CA SER A 366 -58.50 11.43 18.08
C SER A 366 -58.96 10.47 19.19
N GLN A 367 -58.54 10.83 20.41
CA GLN A 367 -58.94 10.33 21.74
C GLN A 367 -58.76 8.83 22.07
N ARG A 368 -57.77 8.54 22.93
CA ARG A 368 -58.02 8.41 24.38
C ARG A 368 -56.72 8.42 25.21
N ARG A 369 -56.68 9.26 26.24
CA ARG A 369 -55.71 9.19 27.34
C ARG A 369 -56.21 8.23 28.43
N THR A 370 -55.27 7.85 29.29
CA THR A 370 -55.44 7.48 30.72
C THR A 370 -56.05 6.12 31.14
N LEU A 371 -55.26 5.47 32.01
CA LEU A 371 -55.60 4.48 33.04
C LEU A 371 -56.24 3.14 32.64
N MET A 372 -55.45 2.07 32.79
CA MET A 372 -55.94 0.85 33.45
C MET A 372 -55.01 0.44 34.60
N LYS A 373 -55.60 0.20 35.77
CA LYS A 373 -54.93 -0.12 37.04
C LYS A 373 -55.78 -1.19 37.75
N ARG A 374 -55.32 -2.44 37.77
CA ARG A 374 -55.78 -3.58 38.63
C ARG A 374 -54.80 -4.73 38.41
N ARG A 375 -54.00 -5.12 39.41
CA ARG A 375 -54.32 -6.00 40.56
C ARG A 375 -54.42 -7.49 40.18
N CYS A 376 -53.33 -8.22 40.43
CA CYS A 376 -53.37 -9.53 41.10
C CYS A 376 -52.69 -9.36 42.48
N LEU A 377 -53.18 -10.05 43.51
CA LEU A 377 -52.79 -9.82 44.92
C LEU A 377 -53.02 -11.10 45.75
N GLY A 378 -52.12 -11.38 46.69
CA GLY A 378 -52.10 -12.57 47.54
C GLY A 378 -51.09 -13.61 47.05
N THR A 379 -50.24 -14.26 47.86
CA THR A 379 -50.02 -14.23 49.34
C THR A 379 -48.49 -14.33 49.62
N MET A 380 -47.90 -14.39 50.84
CA MET A 380 -48.43 -14.51 52.21
C MET A 380 -47.47 -13.88 53.28
N CYS A 381 -47.84 -14.05 54.55
CA CYS A 381 -47.13 -13.81 55.82
C CYS A 381 -45.80 -14.60 56.00
N THR A 382 -44.91 -14.35 56.99
CA THR A 382 -45.00 -13.62 58.28
C THR A 382 -43.62 -13.15 58.78
N SER A 383 -43.61 -12.27 59.78
CA SER A 383 -42.44 -11.72 60.50
C SER A 383 -41.85 -12.65 61.58
N SER A 384 -40.53 -12.56 61.80
CA SER A 384 -39.88 -12.34 63.11
C SER A 384 -38.46 -11.81 62.89
#